data_AF-A0A1E3JHH0-F1
#
_entry.id   AF-A0A1E3JHH0-F1
#
_cell.length_a   1.000
_cell.length_b   1.000
_cell.length_c   1.000
_cell.angle_alpha   90.00
_cell.angle_beta   90.00
_cell.angle_gamma   90.00
#
_symmetry.space_group_name_H-M   'P 1'
#
loop_
_entity.id
_entity.type
_entity.pdbx_description
1 polymer ?
#
loop_
_entity_poly.entity_id
_entity_poly.type
_entity_poly.pdbx_seq_one_letter_code
_entity_poly.pdbx_strand_id
1 'polypeptide(L)'
;MPPTSLPPYDFAAHSSSSNDRRTRNSERTSRACTTASHLCCRSRKTKCTGELPMCQTCLFYGKNCEYPAVDKRTTDRSAQLKIERLQARVQELESILSIQRNNACLSPGQDEQSDDDEDMAPYETGRLVLSSTGNLHLHPSATFYCPAHVVPEWQHALNRLNDQQPELVTLPAYLATYLPLHTTPEHHRHLLDLAFDRLLCFGANPFKDKFLQAMDVDPDARGLYFSPLLHLALLGVGWRYCQDREMLMRHYPRQGGDNRGDEYYAKAQVMIMDEANEPCIGNMFALLVMTLYYVGRGADTLAGACFTLCQFQCLNFRVHKQCDGQLGELDLEPECELDNARRDIWHFCLNFSAWWATFYAQPVLPMINWGVDQRPPYVHSNHPNGNVRALSLMAAQHSQLSYYGFESLSINHLLKMPNDMRVKRVRELGMYLTQWQQNLPPDVAWPIPPGAPIMHPGNIVTQGMYCTYIILLYRPYLIEIGGGPNLIPEALQRCLECTQDIVDMAHYMVDHHGVMKAPLSWQHVLYVGSTILILQVAGLPNITEEQRLWALDSLRFIQEALKEFAYVWVAAGRTGSSLRTLQDDCTPSKDMVVEAVGDANRMMSDLAVDLAGGVVGDA
;
A
#
# COMPACT_ATOMS: atom_id res chain seq x y z
N MET A 1 11.22 17.23 -1.20
CA MET A 1 10.78 17.18 0.22
C MET A 1 9.30 16.89 0.22
N PRO A 2 8.83 15.80 0.84
CA PRO A 2 7.39 15.57 1.02
C PRO A 2 6.85 16.60 2.04
N PRO A 3 5.58 17.03 1.94
CA PRO A 3 4.99 17.89 2.95
C PRO A 3 4.86 17.12 4.27
N THR A 4 5.42 17.71 5.31
CA THR A 4 5.35 17.29 6.71
C THR A 4 3.91 17.26 7.22
N SER A 5 3.60 16.18 7.95
CA SER A 5 2.57 16.04 8.99
C SER A 5 1.15 16.57 8.71
N LEU A 6 0.22 15.65 8.42
CA LEU A 6 -1.21 15.84 8.70
C LEU A 6 -1.50 15.52 10.19
N PRO A 7 -2.39 16.26 10.87
CA PRO A 7 -2.63 16.10 12.30
C PRO A 7 -3.34 14.79 12.63
N PRO A 8 -3.07 14.18 13.81
CA PRO A 8 -3.71 12.94 14.23
C PRO A 8 -5.20 13.13 14.55
N TYR A 9 -5.99 12.11 14.22
CA TYR A 9 -7.42 12.00 14.51
C TYR A 9 -7.65 11.78 16.02
N ASP A 10 -8.35 12.71 16.66
CA ASP A 10 -8.83 12.56 18.05
C ASP A 10 -10.01 11.58 18.13
N PHE A 11 -9.79 10.41 18.74
CA PHE A 11 -10.87 9.51 19.17
C PHE A 11 -11.28 9.89 20.59
N ALA A 12 -12.28 10.78 20.72
CA ALA A 12 -12.91 11.04 22.01
C ALA A 12 -13.73 9.82 22.46
N ALA A 13 -13.15 8.99 23.32
CA ALA A 13 -13.84 7.90 24.00
C ALA A 13 -14.50 8.41 25.29
N HIS A 14 -15.82 8.28 25.37
CA HIS A 14 -16.61 8.52 26.57
C HIS A 14 -16.14 7.61 27.74
N SER A 15 -15.58 8.20 28.79
CA SER A 15 -15.25 7.50 30.03
C SER A 15 -16.46 7.47 30.98
N SER A 16 -16.99 6.29 31.22
CA SER A 16 -17.97 6.02 32.28
C SER A 16 -17.30 6.01 33.67
N SER A 17 -17.83 6.86 34.55
CA SER A 17 -17.52 6.98 35.99
C SER A 17 -17.50 5.64 36.73
N SER A 18 -16.48 5.42 37.56
CA SER A 18 -16.49 4.37 38.60
C SER A 18 -15.64 4.75 39.83
N ASN A 19 -16.37 5.21 40.85
CA ASN A 19 -16.19 5.02 42.29
C ASN A 19 -14.80 5.09 42.94
N ASP A 20 -14.60 6.24 43.58
CA ASP A 20 -13.80 6.49 44.78
C ASP A 20 -14.13 5.53 45.94
N ARG A 21 -13.15 4.76 46.43
CA ARG A 21 -13.15 4.24 47.80
C ARG A 21 -11.75 4.28 48.41
N ARG A 22 -11.51 5.34 49.18
CA ARG A 22 -10.47 5.47 50.20
C ARG A 22 -10.58 4.33 51.23
N THR A 23 -9.51 3.58 51.43
CA THR A 23 -9.31 2.75 52.63
C THR A 23 -8.09 3.24 53.40
N ARG A 24 -8.36 3.89 54.54
CA ARG A 24 -7.40 4.16 55.61
C ARG A 24 -6.88 2.82 56.15
N ASN A 25 -5.59 2.55 55.98
CA ASN A 25 -4.97 1.38 56.59
C ASN A 25 -4.37 1.80 57.95
N SER A 26 -4.94 1.26 59.02
CA SER A 26 -4.40 1.37 60.38
C SER A 26 -3.08 0.62 60.46
N GLU A 27 -2.02 1.25 60.95
CA GLU A 27 -0.76 0.60 61.27
C GLU A 27 -0.99 -0.58 62.23
N ARG A 28 -0.93 -1.81 61.69
CA ARG A 28 -0.95 -3.04 62.48
C ARG A 28 0.43 -3.21 63.11
N THR A 29 0.57 -2.89 64.39
CA THR A 29 1.75 -3.24 65.18
C THR A 29 1.88 -4.77 65.24
N SER A 30 2.90 -5.29 64.54
CA SER A 30 3.11 -6.72 64.25
C SER A 30 3.71 -7.53 65.41
N ARG A 31 3.42 -7.16 66.67
CA ARG A 31 4.01 -7.82 67.84
C ARG A 31 2.96 -8.09 68.91
N ALA A 32 2.42 -9.31 68.91
CA ALA A 32 1.66 -9.82 70.05
C ALA A 32 2.64 -10.33 71.13
N CYS A 33 2.31 -10.09 72.41
CA CYS A 33 3.13 -10.57 73.53
C CYS A 33 3.23 -12.11 73.56
N THR A 34 4.38 -12.61 73.99
CA THR A 34 4.68 -14.05 74.04
C THR A 34 5.31 -14.39 75.39
N THR A 35 4.53 -14.98 76.29
CA THR A 35 5.05 -15.67 77.47
C THR A 35 4.67 -17.15 77.45
N ALA A 36 5.55 -17.99 78.00
CA ALA A 36 5.51 -19.46 77.93
C ALA A 36 4.50 -20.12 78.91
N SER A 37 3.40 -19.46 79.26
CA SER A 37 2.28 -20.09 79.97
C SER A 37 0.99 -20.01 79.16
N HIS A 38 0.15 -21.03 79.25
CA HIS A 38 -0.93 -21.35 78.29
C HIS A 38 -2.08 -20.32 78.16
N LEU A 39 -1.99 -19.14 78.79
CA LEU A 39 -3.09 -18.15 78.93
C LEU A 39 -2.74 -16.70 78.47
N CYS A 40 -1.93 -16.50 77.42
CA CYS A 40 -1.58 -15.16 76.86
C CYS A 40 -2.41 -14.76 75.62
N CYS A 41 -2.36 -13.48 75.19
CA CYS A 41 -3.16 -12.98 74.05
C CYS A 41 -2.90 -13.73 72.74
N ARG A 42 -1.65 -14.14 72.50
CA ARG A 42 -1.29 -14.93 71.31
C ARG A 42 -1.83 -16.37 71.38
N SER A 43 -1.82 -17.01 72.56
CA SER A 43 -2.38 -18.36 72.71
C SER A 43 -3.91 -18.36 72.68
N ARG A 44 -4.56 -17.32 73.22
CA ARG A 44 -6.02 -17.16 73.22
C ARG A 44 -6.58 -16.61 71.90
N LYS A 45 -5.73 -16.22 70.95
CA LYS A 45 -6.09 -15.55 69.68
C LYS A 45 -6.99 -14.32 69.90
N THR A 46 -6.84 -13.63 71.03
CA THR A 46 -7.53 -12.37 71.32
C THR A 46 -6.67 -11.18 70.88
N LYS A 47 -7.29 -10.04 70.61
CA LYS A 47 -6.60 -8.86 70.10
C LYS A 47 -5.67 -8.28 71.18
N CYS A 48 -4.36 -8.33 70.96
CA CYS A 48 -3.37 -7.69 71.83
C CYS A 48 -3.28 -6.19 71.48
N THR A 49 -3.27 -5.32 72.49
CA THR A 49 -3.20 -3.87 72.28
C THR A 49 -1.78 -3.33 72.07
N GLY A 50 -0.73 -4.10 72.39
CA GLY A 50 0.66 -3.76 72.05
C GLY A 50 1.34 -2.69 72.92
N GLU A 51 0.71 -2.24 74.01
CA GLU A 51 1.29 -1.27 74.95
C GLU A 51 2.43 -1.88 75.79
N LEU A 52 3.45 -1.08 76.10
CA LEU A 52 4.62 -1.41 76.94
C LEU A 52 4.52 -0.66 78.28
N PRO A 53 4.83 -1.28 79.44
CA PRO A 53 5.44 -2.60 79.63
C PRO A 53 4.45 -3.77 79.60
N MET A 54 3.14 -3.53 79.67
CA MET A 54 2.12 -4.59 79.65
C MET A 54 0.92 -4.19 78.77
N CYS A 55 0.41 -5.13 77.98
CA CYS A 55 -0.81 -4.94 77.19
C CYS A 55 -2.04 -4.77 78.11
N GLN A 56 -3.02 -3.92 77.74
CA GLN A 56 -4.23 -3.70 78.57
C GLN A 56 -5.01 -4.99 78.85
N THR A 57 -5.11 -5.87 77.85
CA THR A 57 -5.74 -7.18 78.01
C THR A 57 -5.01 -8.02 79.06
N CYS A 58 -3.68 -7.95 79.10
CA CYS A 58 -2.83 -8.66 80.04
C CYS A 58 -2.92 -8.07 81.45
N LEU A 59 -3.05 -6.74 81.54
CA LEU A 59 -3.25 -5.99 82.78
C LEU A 59 -4.60 -6.33 83.43
N PHE A 60 -5.67 -6.35 82.65
CA PHE A 60 -7.02 -6.65 83.14
C PHE A 60 -7.14 -8.05 83.74
N TYR A 61 -6.47 -9.05 83.14
CA TYR A 61 -6.47 -10.42 83.66
C TYR A 61 -5.39 -10.68 84.72
N GLY A 62 -4.60 -9.67 85.11
CA GLY A 62 -3.58 -9.77 86.14
C GLY A 62 -2.47 -10.79 85.84
N LYS A 63 -1.90 -10.78 84.62
CA LYS A 63 -0.87 -11.73 84.17
C LYS A 63 0.38 -11.04 83.61
N ASN A 64 1.56 -11.66 83.81
CA ASN A 64 2.84 -11.14 83.33
C ASN A 64 2.96 -11.15 81.79
N CYS A 65 3.35 -10.00 81.23
CA CYS A 65 3.43 -9.75 79.78
C CYS A 65 4.89 -9.45 79.38
N GLU A 66 5.42 -10.17 78.40
CA GLU A 66 6.80 -9.97 77.90
C GLU A 66 6.82 -9.99 76.36
N TYR A 67 7.66 -9.13 75.77
CA TYR A 67 7.86 -9.02 74.32
C TYR A 67 9.26 -9.51 73.95
N PRO A 68 9.44 -10.25 72.84
CA PRO A 68 10.74 -10.79 72.46
C PRO A 68 11.73 -9.70 72.05
N ALA A 69 12.98 -9.80 72.52
CA ALA A 69 14.07 -8.91 72.14
C ALA A 69 14.55 -9.18 70.69
N VAL A 70 14.91 -8.13 69.95
CA VAL A 70 15.30 -8.21 68.53
C VAL A 70 16.81 -8.40 68.40
N ASP A 71 17.25 -9.41 67.65
CA ASP A 71 18.65 -9.61 67.26
C ASP A 71 19.10 -8.57 66.22
N LYS A 72 20.08 -7.73 66.57
CA LYS A 72 20.62 -6.64 65.70
C LYS A 72 21.53 -7.11 64.55
N ARG A 73 21.91 -8.39 64.48
CA ARG A 73 22.84 -8.92 63.45
C ARG A 73 22.20 -9.14 62.07
N THR A 74 20.89 -9.31 61.99
CA THR A 74 20.17 -9.55 60.72
C THR A 74 19.90 -8.26 59.94
N THR A 75 19.83 -7.11 60.63
CA THR A 75 19.66 -5.79 59.99
C THR A 75 20.90 -5.34 59.20
N ASP A 76 22.12 -5.61 59.68
CA ASP A 76 23.35 -5.21 58.96
C ASP A 76 23.58 -6.02 57.68
N ARG A 77 23.39 -7.34 57.73
CA ARG A 77 23.56 -8.20 56.54
C ARG A 77 22.53 -7.89 55.45
N SER A 78 21.29 -7.57 55.85
CA SER A 78 20.25 -7.16 54.90
C SER A 78 20.49 -5.75 54.34
N ALA A 79 21.05 -4.83 55.13
CA ALA A 79 21.45 -3.50 54.66
C ALA A 79 22.63 -3.59 53.67
N GLN A 80 23.64 -4.40 53.98
CA GLN A 80 24.78 -4.66 53.09
C GLN A 80 24.34 -5.28 51.75
N LEU A 81 23.49 -6.31 51.78
CA LEU A 81 22.93 -6.90 50.55
C LEU A 81 22.08 -5.91 49.73
N LYS A 82 21.44 -4.95 50.40
CA LYS A 82 20.64 -3.92 49.74
C LYS A 82 21.51 -2.84 49.12
N ILE A 83 22.62 -2.48 49.79
CA ILE A 83 23.64 -1.57 49.25
C ILE A 83 24.34 -2.21 48.05
N GLU A 84 24.72 -3.49 48.12
CA GLU A 84 25.29 -4.23 46.99
C GLU A 84 24.34 -4.27 45.79
N ARG A 85 23.05 -4.53 46.02
CA ARG A 85 22.03 -4.47 44.97
C ARG A 85 21.86 -3.08 44.37
N LEU A 86 21.89 -2.04 45.20
CA LEU A 86 21.77 -0.66 44.73
C LEU A 86 23.01 -0.23 43.94
N GLN A 87 24.21 -0.63 44.36
CA GLN A 87 25.46 -0.37 43.65
C GLN A 87 25.51 -1.10 42.30
N ALA A 88 25.09 -2.36 42.25
CA ALA A 88 24.95 -3.11 41.00
C ALA A 88 23.93 -2.43 40.06
N ARG A 89 22.82 -1.93 40.60
CA ARG A 89 21.81 -1.21 39.81
C ARG A 89 22.30 0.15 39.31
N VAL A 90 23.12 0.86 40.08
CA VAL A 90 23.73 2.12 39.66
C VAL A 90 24.75 1.88 38.54
N GLN A 91 25.65 0.89 38.69
CA GLN A 91 26.59 0.53 37.62
C GLN A 91 25.86 0.07 36.34
N GLU A 92 24.75 -0.64 36.49
CA GLU A 92 23.88 -1.03 35.38
C GLU A 92 23.26 0.19 34.68
N LEU A 93 22.69 1.14 35.44
CA LEU A 93 22.15 2.38 34.89
C LEU A 93 23.22 3.25 34.23
N GLU A 94 24.41 3.32 34.80
CA GLU A 94 25.57 4.00 34.20
C GLU A 94 25.99 3.34 32.88
N SER A 95 25.93 2.00 32.79
CA SER A 95 26.20 1.28 31.54
C SER A 95 25.13 1.55 30.45
N ILE A 96 23.84 1.60 30.83
CA ILE A 96 22.74 1.92 29.92
C ILE A 96 22.85 3.36 29.41
N LEU A 97 23.16 4.31 30.29
CA LEU A 97 23.41 5.71 29.93
C LEU A 97 24.66 5.86 29.03
N SER A 98 25.69 5.02 29.22
CA SER A 98 26.88 5.02 28.36
C SER A 98 26.59 4.52 26.94
N ILE A 99 25.68 3.55 26.79
CA ILE A 99 25.22 3.05 25.49
C ILE A 99 24.38 4.11 24.76
N GLN A 100 23.49 4.81 25.47
CA GLN A 100 22.78 5.98 24.90
C GLN A 100 23.75 7.09 24.46
N ARG A 101 24.79 7.38 25.25
CA ARG A 101 25.78 8.41 24.93
C ARG A 101 26.68 8.04 23.74
N ASN A 102 26.94 6.74 23.53
CA ASN A 102 27.69 6.25 22.37
C ASN A 102 26.83 6.21 21.09
N ASN A 103 25.51 5.95 21.20
CA ASN A 103 24.59 6.09 20.06
C ASN A 103 24.37 7.55 19.66
N ALA A 104 24.48 8.50 20.60
CA ALA A 104 24.45 9.93 20.31
C ALA A 104 25.79 10.51 19.78
N CYS A 105 26.87 9.71 19.66
CA CYS A 105 28.21 10.19 19.30
C CYS A 105 28.76 9.70 17.96
N LEU A 106 27.92 9.17 17.07
CA LEU A 106 28.28 8.90 15.66
C LEU A 106 27.59 9.87 14.70
N SER A 107 27.73 11.17 14.96
CA SER A 107 27.49 12.24 13.98
C SER A 107 28.40 13.43 14.30
N PRO A 108 29.56 13.58 13.65
CA PRO A 108 30.29 14.82 13.69
C PRO A 108 29.68 15.78 12.66
N GLY A 109 28.82 16.68 13.15
CA GLY A 109 28.49 17.94 12.50
C GLY A 109 27.14 17.97 11.80
N GLN A 110 26.13 18.47 12.49
CA GLN A 110 25.14 19.39 11.93
C GLN A 110 24.49 20.19 13.06
N ASP A 111 24.31 21.48 12.79
CA ASP A 111 23.89 22.54 13.70
C ASP A 111 22.54 22.30 14.35
N GLU A 112 22.35 22.95 15.50
CA GLU A 112 21.13 23.09 16.29
C GLU A 112 19.85 23.20 15.42
N GLN A 113 19.14 22.08 15.28
CA GLN A 113 17.73 22.04 14.86
C GLN A 113 16.92 21.36 15.96
N SER A 114 15.81 22.00 16.31
CA SER A 114 14.91 21.78 17.44
C SER A 114 14.66 20.32 17.87
N ASP A 115 14.77 20.07 19.18
CA ASP A 115 14.41 18.85 19.93
C ASP A 115 12.96 18.34 19.74
N ASP A 116 12.12 19.01 18.93
CA ASP A 116 10.70 18.68 18.78
C ASP A 116 10.44 17.46 17.86
N ASP A 117 11.42 16.99 17.07
CA ASP A 117 11.24 15.85 16.15
C ASP A 117 11.48 14.46 16.79
N GLU A 118 12.23 14.35 17.90
CA GLU A 118 12.49 13.07 18.58
C GLU A 118 11.23 12.51 19.27
N ASP A 119 10.34 13.38 19.77
CA ASP A 119 9.12 12.98 20.49
C ASP A 119 8.02 12.39 19.58
N MET A 120 8.19 12.45 18.24
CA MET A 120 7.25 11.92 17.25
C MET A 120 7.69 10.59 16.60
N ALA A 121 8.87 10.08 16.95
CA ALA A 121 9.35 8.80 16.43
C ALA A 121 8.52 7.62 16.97
N PRO A 122 8.13 6.65 16.11
CA PRO A 122 7.38 5.49 16.58
C PRO A 122 8.25 4.63 17.51
N TYR A 123 7.63 4.13 18.59
CA TYR A 123 8.21 3.11 19.46
C TYR A 123 8.76 1.93 18.64
N GLU A 124 10.02 1.59 18.85
CA GLU A 124 10.69 0.51 18.12
C GLU A 124 10.13 -0.87 18.50
N THR A 125 10.22 -1.84 17.60
CA THR A 125 9.95 -3.24 17.95
C THR A 125 11.22 -3.88 18.51
N GLY A 126 11.25 -4.16 19.81
CA GLY A 126 12.40 -4.73 20.50
C GLY A 126 12.34 -6.24 20.69
N ARG A 127 13.45 -6.81 21.14
CA ARG A 127 13.58 -8.21 21.52
C ARG A 127 13.76 -8.32 23.04
N LEU A 128 13.37 -9.45 23.62
CA LEU A 128 13.74 -9.77 25.00
C LEU A 128 15.22 -10.14 25.00
N VAL A 129 16.06 -9.28 25.58
CA VAL A 129 17.50 -9.49 25.64
C VAL A 129 17.88 -9.91 27.06
N LEU A 130 18.65 -10.98 27.18
CA LEU A 130 19.27 -11.34 28.45
C LEU A 130 20.47 -10.41 28.66
N SER A 131 20.54 -9.73 29.81
CA SER A 131 21.77 -9.03 30.17
C SER A 131 22.90 -10.02 30.38
N SER A 132 24.12 -9.48 30.42
CA SER A 132 25.34 -10.19 30.83
C SER A 132 25.23 -10.87 32.22
N THR A 133 24.22 -10.49 33.02
CA THR A 133 23.92 -11.11 34.33
C THR A 133 22.79 -12.15 34.28
N GLY A 134 22.23 -12.44 33.10
CA GLY A 134 21.16 -13.42 32.90
C GLY A 134 19.75 -12.90 33.24
N ASN A 135 19.58 -11.61 33.52
CA ASN A 135 18.26 -11.02 33.73
C ASN A 135 17.63 -10.63 32.39
N LEU A 136 16.32 -10.83 32.26
CA LEU A 136 15.57 -10.48 31.05
C LEU A 136 15.30 -8.97 31.03
N HIS A 137 15.81 -8.26 30.03
CA HIS A 137 15.56 -6.83 29.83
C HIS A 137 14.53 -6.60 28.72
N LEU A 138 13.67 -5.64 28.98
CA LEU A 138 12.74 -5.03 28.04
C LEU A 138 13.50 -3.88 27.38
N HIS A 139 13.57 -3.84 26.05
CA HIS A 139 14.08 -2.64 25.39
C HIS A 139 13.12 -1.47 25.69
N PRO A 140 13.58 -0.31 26.20
CA PRO A 140 12.68 0.74 26.69
C PRO A 140 11.70 1.28 25.64
N SER A 141 12.09 1.24 24.36
CA SER A 141 11.25 1.67 23.23
C SER A 141 10.29 0.58 22.72
N ALA A 142 10.28 -0.63 23.29
CA ALA A 142 9.53 -1.77 22.75
C ALA A 142 8.36 -2.25 23.62
N THR A 143 7.15 -2.06 23.12
CA THR A 143 5.89 -2.50 23.77
C THR A 143 5.38 -3.85 23.26
N PHE A 144 5.87 -4.35 22.11
CA PHE A 144 5.50 -5.65 21.54
C PHE A 144 6.73 -6.54 21.34
N TYR A 145 6.65 -7.79 21.82
CA TYR A 145 7.74 -8.77 21.75
C TYR A 145 7.36 -9.94 20.84
N CYS A 146 8.21 -10.21 19.86
CA CYS A 146 8.13 -11.46 19.10
C CYS A 146 8.73 -12.60 19.94
N PRO A 147 8.09 -13.78 20.06
CA PRO A 147 8.68 -14.92 20.74
C PRO A 147 10.06 -15.26 20.17
N ALA A 148 11.04 -15.59 21.01
CA ALA A 148 12.44 -15.79 20.58
C ALA A 148 12.65 -16.91 19.53
N HIS A 149 11.70 -17.84 19.38
CA HIS A 149 11.72 -18.89 18.35
C HIS A 149 11.19 -18.42 16.99
N VAL A 150 10.50 -17.27 16.95
CA VAL A 150 10.07 -16.62 15.71
C VAL A 150 11.22 -15.76 15.23
N VAL A 151 12.09 -16.37 14.42
CA VAL A 151 13.14 -15.62 13.72
C VAL A 151 12.45 -14.79 12.63
N PRO A 152 12.61 -13.45 12.62
CA PRO A 152 12.03 -12.64 11.57
C PRO A 152 12.59 -13.04 10.20
N GLU A 153 11.74 -13.12 9.18
CA GLU A 153 12.14 -13.56 7.83
C GLU A 153 13.30 -12.73 7.22
N TRP A 154 13.40 -11.44 7.57
CA TRP A 154 14.53 -10.60 7.14
C TRP A 154 15.89 -11.12 7.64
N GLN A 155 15.93 -11.79 8.78
CA GLN A 155 17.17 -12.36 9.34
C GLN A 155 17.57 -13.63 8.57
N HIS A 156 16.61 -14.41 8.06
CA HIS A 156 16.88 -15.49 7.11
C HIS A 156 17.36 -14.97 5.75
N ALA A 157 16.81 -13.85 5.28
CA ALA A 157 17.31 -13.19 4.07
C ALA A 157 18.76 -12.69 4.23
N LEU A 158 19.11 -12.12 5.39
CA LEU A 158 20.48 -11.72 5.74
C LEU A 158 21.45 -12.91 5.77
N ASN A 159 21.08 -14.00 6.43
CA ASN A 159 21.94 -15.17 6.54
C ASN A 159 22.25 -15.78 5.16
N ARG A 160 21.27 -15.77 4.24
CA ARG A 160 21.48 -16.20 2.85
C ARG A 160 22.40 -15.27 2.04
N LEU A 161 22.44 -13.98 2.35
CA LEU A 161 23.41 -13.05 1.73
C LEU A 161 24.84 -13.37 2.19
N ASN A 162 25.01 -13.88 3.42
CA ASN A 162 26.30 -14.25 3.99
C ASN A 162 26.77 -15.67 3.66
N ASP A 163 25.86 -16.59 3.34
CA ASP A 163 26.21 -17.96 2.95
C ASP A 163 26.80 -17.95 1.52
N GLN A 164 28.08 -18.31 1.40
CA GLN A 164 28.75 -18.48 0.11
C GLN A 164 28.03 -19.54 -0.75
N GLN A 165 27.74 -19.17 -2.00
CA GLN A 165 27.03 -20.00 -2.97
C GLN A 165 27.69 -21.38 -3.15
N PRO A 166 26.92 -22.49 -3.15
CA PRO A 166 27.44 -23.79 -3.56
C PRO A 166 27.85 -23.77 -5.04
N GLU A 167 28.87 -24.57 -5.41
CA GLU A 167 29.30 -24.76 -6.81
C GLU A 167 28.13 -25.31 -7.65
N LEU A 168 27.52 -24.44 -8.46
CA LEU A 168 26.37 -24.74 -9.30
C LEU A 168 26.79 -25.02 -10.75
N VAL A 169 26.16 -26.02 -11.36
CA VAL A 169 26.26 -26.27 -12.80
C VAL A 169 25.45 -25.20 -13.52
N THR A 170 26.12 -24.25 -14.17
CA THR A 170 25.48 -23.18 -14.94
C THR A 170 24.74 -23.75 -16.15
N LEU A 171 23.42 -23.90 -16.05
CA LEU A 171 22.54 -24.11 -17.20
C LEU A 171 22.13 -22.74 -17.75
N PRO A 172 22.19 -22.52 -19.07
CA PRO A 172 21.63 -21.31 -19.66
C PRO A 172 20.16 -21.15 -19.28
N ALA A 173 19.71 -19.94 -18.96
CA ALA A 173 18.38 -19.72 -18.42
C ALA A 173 17.23 -20.18 -19.31
N TYR A 174 17.39 -20.11 -20.64
CA TYR A 174 16.40 -20.62 -21.60
C TYR A 174 16.24 -22.16 -21.56
N LEU A 175 17.15 -22.87 -20.90
CA LEU A 175 17.13 -24.32 -20.66
C LEU A 175 16.82 -24.68 -19.21
N ALA A 176 16.40 -23.71 -18.39
CA ALA A 176 16.07 -23.97 -16.99
C ALA A 176 15.00 -25.06 -16.86
N THR A 177 15.20 -25.99 -15.93
CA THR A 177 14.43 -27.25 -15.86
C THR A 177 12.96 -27.05 -15.49
N TYR A 178 12.64 -25.93 -14.86
CA TYR A 178 11.26 -25.58 -14.51
C TYR A 178 10.46 -25.00 -15.68
N LEU A 179 11.09 -24.64 -16.81
CA LEU A 179 10.38 -24.04 -17.94
C LEU A 179 9.46 -25.07 -18.61
N PRO A 180 8.16 -24.74 -18.82
CA PRO A 180 7.20 -25.68 -19.40
C PRO A 180 7.41 -25.89 -20.91
N LEU A 181 8.03 -24.93 -21.59
CA LEU A 181 8.28 -24.95 -23.03
C LEU A 181 9.73 -24.62 -23.31
N HIS A 182 10.36 -25.41 -24.17
CA HIS A 182 11.71 -25.12 -24.66
C HIS A 182 11.64 -24.09 -25.79
N THR A 183 12.40 -23.00 -25.65
CA THR A 183 12.52 -21.93 -26.64
C THR A 183 13.98 -21.78 -27.08
N THR A 184 14.22 -21.12 -28.22
CA THR A 184 15.60 -20.74 -28.58
C THR A 184 16.05 -19.55 -27.72
N PRO A 185 17.35 -19.29 -27.59
CA PRO A 185 17.85 -18.13 -26.83
C PRO A 185 17.25 -16.80 -27.32
N GLU A 186 17.06 -16.65 -28.63
CA GLU A 186 16.52 -15.44 -29.26
C GLU A 186 15.04 -15.27 -28.93
N HIS A 187 14.25 -16.34 -29.07
CA HIS A 187 12.84 -16.35 -28.71
C HIS A 187 12.63 -16.07 -27.21
N HIS A 188 13.46 -16.67 -26.37
CA HIS A 188 13.45 -16.47 -24.93
C HIS A 188 13.71 -15.01 -24.55
N ARG A 189 14.78 -14.42 -25.09
CA ARG A 189 15.11 -13.00 -24.89
C ARG A 189 14.01 -12.08 -25.40
N HIS A 190 13.45 -12.38 -26.59
CA HIS A 190 12.38 -11.58 -27.18
C HIS A 190 11.12 -11.52 -26.30
N LEU A 191 10.73 -12.65 -25.68
CA LEU A 191 9.58 -12.69 -24.76
C LEU A 191 9.83 -11.85 -23.51
N LEU A 192 11.05 -11.89 -22.96
CA LEU A 192 11.43 -11.05 -21.82
C LEU A 192 11.41 -9.56 -22.20
N ASP A 193 11.95 -9.22 -23.37
CA ASP A 193 11.93 -7.85 -23.89
C ASP A 193 10.48 -7.33 -23.99
N LEU A 194 9.57 -8.13 -24.54
CA LEU A 194 8.16 -7.79 -24.60
C LEU A 194 7.54 -7.59 -23.21
N ALA A 195 7.84 -8.44 -22.24
CA ALA A 195 7.29 -8.30 -20.90
C ALA A 195 7.74 -6.99 -20.22
N PHE A 196 9.02 -6.66 -20.32
CA PHE A 196 9.59 -5.43 -19.76
C PHE A 196 9.11 -4.17 -20.48
N ASP A 197 9.15 -4.18 -21.80
CA ASP A 197 8.85 -2.99 -22.61
C ASP A 197 7.35 -2.68 -22.65
N ARG A 198 6.48 -3.68 -22.39
CA ARG A 198 5.02 -3.54 -22.49
C ARG A 198 4.34 -3.48 -21.13
N LEU A 199 4.45 -4.52 -20.31
CA LEU A 199 3.71 -4.59 -19.05
C LEU A 199 4.43 -3.82 -17.93
N LEU A 200 5.72 -4.08 -17.73
CA LEU A 200 6.49 -3.49 -16.64
C LEU A 200 6.95 -2.05 -16.90
N CYS A 201 6.67 -1.50 -18.07
CA CYS A 201 6.94 -0.10 -18.35
C CYS A 201 6.04 0.87 -17.54
N PHE A 202 5.00 0.36 -16.86
CA PHE A 202 4.16 1.14 -15.96
C PHE A 202 4.35 0.68 -14.51
N GLY A 203 4.69 1.63 -13.63
CA GLY A 203 4.70 1.44 -12.19
C GLY A 203 5.97 0.81 -11.59
N ALA A 204 6.74 0.02 -12.35
CA ALA A 204 8.03 -0.50 -11.91
C ALA A 204 9.18 0.41 -12.35
N ASN A 205 10.18 0.61 -11.49
CA ASN A 205 11.46 1.22 -11.88
C ASN A 205 12.20 0.27 -12.84
N PRO A 206 12.89 0.73 -13.91
CA PRO A 206 13.54 -0.19 -14.84
C PRO A 206 14.66 -1.03 -14.18
N PHE A 207 14.45 -2.35 -14.09
CA PHE A 207 15.44 -3.29 -13.53
C PHE A 207 15.81 -4.44 -14.49
N LYS A 208 15.44 -4.33 -15.78
CA LYS A 208 15.63 -5.38 -16.79
C LYS A 208 17.06 -5.92 -16.82
N ASP A 209 18.07 -5.05 -16.88
CA ASP A 209 19.46 -5.48 -16.98
C ASP A 209 19.91 -6.29 -15.75
N LYS A 210 19.44 -5.89 -14.55
CA LYS A 210 19.70 -6.60 -13.29
C LYS A 210 19.01 -7.97 -13.27
N PHE A 211 17.77 -8.05 -13.75
CA PHE A 211 17.06 -9.32 -13.90
C PHE A 211 17.81 -10.26 -14.85
N LEU A 212 18.20 -9.76 -16.02
CA LEU A 212 18.90 -10.55 -17.03
C LEU A 212 20.26 -11.05 -16.52
N GLN A 213 21.02 -10.19 -15.84
CA GLN A 213 22.30 -10.56 -15.24
C GLN A 213 22.12 -11.65 -14.18
N ALA A 214 21.18 -11.49 -13.25
CA ALA A 214 20.95 -12.49 -12.20
C ALA A 214 20.47 -13.84 -12.77
N MET A 215 19.59 -13.78 -13.78
CA MET A 215 19.09 -14.95 -14.52
C MET A 215 20.20 -15.72 -15.24
N ASP A 216 21.12 -15.00 -15.91
CA ASP A 216 22.20 -15.59 -16.70
C ASP A 216 23.31 -16.18 -15.80
N VAL A 217 23.42 -15.73 -14.53
CA VAL A 217 24.33 -16.30 -13.52
C VAL A 217 23.82 -17.63 -12.98
N ASP A 218 22.58 -17.66 -12.49
CA ASP A 218 21.96 -18.89 -11.98
C ASP A 218 20.43 -18.82 -12.16
N PRO A 219 19.84 -19.65 -13.04
CA PRO A 219 18.41 -19.62 -13.29
C PRO A 219 17.57 -20.21 -12.16
N ASP A 220 18.17 -20.91 -11.20
CA ASP A 220 17.50 -21.47 -10.03
C ASP A 220 17.68 -20.59 -8.77
N ALA A 221 18.53 -19.56 -8.83
CA ALA A 221 18.77 -18.64 -7.72
C ALA A 221 17.56 -17.76 -7.39
N ARG A 222 17.42 -17.46 -6.11
CA ARG A 222 16.46 -16.50 -5.56
C ARG A 222 17.22 -15.26 -5.10
N GLY A 223 16.90 -14.10 -5.67
CA GLY A 223 17.64 -12.87 -5.44
C GLY A 223 16.77 -11.63 -5.32
N LEU A 224 17.42 -10.47 -5.46
CA LEU A 224 16.77 -9.16 -5.34
C LEU A 224 15.87 -8.86 -6.54
N TYR A 225 16.37 -9.12 -7.75
CA TYR A 225 15.70 -8.80 -9.01
C TYR A 225 15.39 -10.02 -9.87
N PHE A 226 15.56 -11.24 -9.34
CA PHE A 226 15.30 -12.48 -10.06
C PHE A 226 14.77 -13.57 -9.12
N SER A 227 13.85 -14.37 -9.63
CA SER A 227 13.49 -15.67 -9.09
C SER A 227 12.90 -16.55 -10.20
N PRO A 228 12.89 -17.88 -10.05
CA PRO A 228 12.25 -18.78 -11.01
C PRO A 228 10.78 -18.43 -11.26
N LEU A 229 10.07 -17.99 -10.22
CA LEU A 229 8.68 -17.56 -10.32
C LEU A 229 8.54 -16.28 -11.16
N LEU A 230 9.41 -15.28 -10.96
CA LEU A 230 9.41 -14.06 -11.75
C LEU A 230 9.73 -14.36 -13.21
N HIS A 231 10.68 -15.26 -13.46
CA HIS A 231 11.04 -15.69 -14.79
C HIS A 231 9.85 -16.31 -15.55
N LEU A 232 9.13 -17.24 -14.92
CA LEU A 232 7.90 -17.81 -15.48
C LEU A 232 6.83 -16.74 -15.73
N ALA A 233 6.61 -15.84 -14.76
CA ALA A 233 5.60 -14.80 -14.85
C ALA A 233 5.87 -13.84 -16.03
N LEU A 234 7.14 -13.45 -16.25
CA LEU A 234 7.54 -12.59 -17.35
C LEU A 234 7.44 -13.28 -18.71
N LEU A 235 7.88 -14.54 -18.84
CA LEU A 235 7.73 -15.27 -20.09
C LEU A 235 6.25 -15.45 -20.48
N GLY A 236 5.39 -15.77 -19.50
CA GLY A 236 3.95 -15.87 -19.75
C GLY A 236 3.32 -14.54 -20.20
N VAL A 237 3.75 -13.42 -19.63
CA VAL A 237 3.37 -12.08 -20.10
C VAL A 237 3.91 -11.81 -21.51
N GLY A 238 5.17 -12.15 -21.77
CA GLY A 238 5.79 -12.01 -23.09
C GLY A 238 4.99 -12.70 -24.19
N TRP A 239 4.46 -13.88 -23.91
CA TRP A 239 3.59 -14.61 -24.83
C TRP A 239 2.27 -13.89 -25.15
N ARG A 240 1.72 -13.10 -24.21
CA ARG A 240 0.51 -12.28 -24.46
C ARG A 240 0.77 -11.18 -25.49
N TYR A 241 1.96 -10.57 -25.42
CA TYR A 241 2.36 -9.49 -26.33
C TYR A 241 3.04 -10.00 -27.61
N CYS A 242 3.38 -11.29 -27.68
CA CYS A 242 4.04 -11.88 -28.85
C CYS A 242 3.10 -11.88 -30.06
N GLN A 243 3.57 -11.25 -31.14
CA GLN A 243 2.91 -11.18 -32.45
C GLN A 243 3.72 -11.87 -33.54
N ASP A 244 4.88 -12.43 -33.21
CA ASP A 244 5.73 -13.14 -34.17
C ASP A 244 4.98 -14.38 -34.69
N ARG A 245 4.67 -14.36 -35.98
CA ARG A 245 3.88 -15.41 -36.62
C ARG A 245 4.59 -16.76 -36.58
N GLU A 246 5.92 -16.80 -36.71
CA GLU A 246 6.70 -18.04 -36.66
C GLU A 246 6.64 -18.65 -35.27
N MET A 247 6.91 -17.85 -34.23
CA MET A 247 6.83 -18.29 -32.84
C MET A 247 5.42 -18.80 -32.50
N LEU A 248 4.38 -18.07 -32.91
CA LEU A 248 2.99 -18.44 -32.67
C LEU A 248 2.62 -19.74 -33.40
N MET A 249 3.00 -19.91 -34.66
CA MET A 249 2.72 -21.15 -35.40
C MET A 249 3.43 -22.37 -34.78
N ARG A 250 4.64 -22.18 -34.23
CA ARG A 250 5.44 -23.23 -33.62
C ARG A 250 4.91 -23.69 -32.26
N HIS A 251 4.50 -22.75 -31.41
CA HIS A 251 4.14 -23.05 -30.01
C HIS A 251 2.62 -23.04 -29.74
N TYR A 252 1.85 -22.24 -30.49
CA TYR A 252 0.41 -22.07 -30.30
C TYR A 252 -0.35 -22.15 -31.64
N PRO A 253 -0.37 -23.33 -32.30
CA PRO A 253 -1.15 -23.51 -33.51
C PRO A 253 -2.64 -23.24 -33.23
N ARG A 254 -3.33 -22.49 -34.11
CA ARG A 254 -4.72 -22.00 -33.94
C ARG A 254 -5.76 -23.13 -33.84
N GLN A 255 -5.81 -23.88 -32.74
CA GLN A 255 -6.75 -24.98 -32.53
C GLN A 255 -7.56 -24.89 -31.22
N GLY A 256 -7.38 -23.83 -30.44
CA GLY A 256 -8.16 -23.54 -29.24
C GLY A 256 -8.21 -22.03 -29.02
N GLY A 257 -8.97 -21.57 -28.02
CA GLY A 257 -8.96 -20.17 -27.59
C GLY A 257 -7.54 -19.68 -27.23
N ASP A 258 -7.39 -18.38 -26.98
CA ASP A 258 -6.08 -17.80 -26.72
C ASP A 258 -5.53 -18.17 -25.32
N ASN A 259 -4.77 -19.26 -25.25
CA ASN A 259 -4.09 -19.78 -24.07
C ASN A 259 -2.62 -19.36 -23.97
N ARG A 260 -2.16 -18.40 -24.80
CA ARG A 260 -0.77 -17.97 -24.82
C ARG A 260 -0.31 -17.54 -23.42
N GLY A 261 0.77 -18.14 -22.94
CA GLY A 261 1.38 -17.87 -21.64
C GLY A 261 0.80 -18.67 -20.46
N ASP A 262 -0.32 -19.39 -20.63
CA ASP A 262 -0.98 -20.08 -19.51
C ASP A 262 -0.17 -21.23 -18.93
N GLU A 263 0.63 -21.91 -19.75
CA GLU A 263 1.46 -23.02 -19.29
C GLU A 263 2.53 -22.55 -18.28
N TYR A 264 3.05 -21.33 -18.46
CA TYR A 264 3.99 -20.70 -17.53
C TYR A 264 3.32 -20.37 -16.20
N TYR A 265 2.08 -19.88 -16.25
CA TYR A 265 1.31 -19.54 -15.07
C TYR A 265 0.79 -20.77 -14.31
N ALA A 266 0.43 -21.84 -15.02
CA ALA A 266 0.11 -23.12 -14.41
C ALA A 266 1.33 -23.69 -13.66
N LYS A 267 2.53 -23.59 -14.25
CA LYS A 267 3.77 -23.98 -13.56
C LYS A 267 4.08 -23.07 -12.37
N ALA A 268 3.92 -21.76 -12.52
CA ALA A 268 4.12 -20.78 -11.44
C ALA A 268 3.18 -21.07 -10.25
N GLN A 269 1.92 -21.44 -10.49
CA GLN A 269 0.97 -21.82 -9.44
C GLN A 269 1.45 -23.02 -8.62
N VAL A 270 2.03 -24.03 -9.26
CA VAL A 270 2.57 -25.20 -8.55
C VAL A 270 3.76 -24.81 -7.67
N MET A 271 4.58 -23.85 -8.10
CA MET A 271 5.78 -23.41 -7.39
C MET A 271 5.50 -22.39 -6.27
N ILE A 272 4.31 -21.76 -6.23
CA ILE A 272 4.00 -20.66 -5.29
C ILE A 272 4.25 -21.05 -3.82
N MET A 273 3.92 -22.27 -3.41
CA MET A 273 4.08 -22.69 -2.01
C MET A 273 5.54 -22.96 -1.65
N ASP A 274 6.31 -23.52 -2.58
CA ASP A 274 7.76 -23.69 -2.39
C ASP A 274 8.46 -22.34 -2.30
N GLU A 275 8.05 -21.38 -3.13
CA GLU A 275 8.56 -20.00 -3.10
C GLU A 275 8.09 -19.19 -1.88
N ALA A 276 6.91 -19.52 -1.32
CA ALA A 276 6.43 -18.95 -0.07
C ALA A 276 7.22 -19.45 1.14
N ASN A 277 7.80 -20.66 1.07
CA ASN A 277 8.70 -21.16 2.10
C ASN A 277 10.06 -20.44 2.07
N GLU A 278 10.47 -19.90 0.92
CA GLU A 278 11.74 -19.19 0.74
C GLU A 278 11.55 -17.78 0.13
N PRO A 279 10.83 -16.86 0.81
CA PRO A 279 10.48 -15.58 0.23
C PRO A 279 11.73 -14.73 -0.08
N CYS A 280 11.68 -14.01 -1.20
CA CYS A 280 12.71 -13.04 -1.60
C CYS A 280 12.05 -11.85 -2.31
N ILE A 281 12.80 -10.77 -2.54
CA ILE A 281 12.28 -9.58 -3.24
C ILE A 281 11.87 -9.93 -4.69
N GLY A 282 12.63 -10.80 -5.37
CA GLY A 282 12.25 -11.31 -6.69
C GLY A 282 10.86 -11.99 -6.70
N ASN A 283 10.50 -12.70 -5.62
CA ASN A 283 9.18 -13.34 -5.47
C ASN A 283 8.06 -12.31 -5.33
N MET A 284 8.30 -11.19 -4.66
CA MET A 284 7.32 -10.11 -4.56
C MET A 284 7.03 -9.49 -5.93
N PHE A 285 8.08 -9.24 -6.74
CA PHE A 285 7.91 -8.82 -8.13
C PHE A 285 7.11 -9.85 -8.93
N ALA A 286 7.42 -11.14 -8.76
CA ALA A 286 6.70 -12.22 -9.43
C ALA A 286 5.20 -12.18 -9.10
N LEU A 287 4.85 -12.06 -7.82
CA LEU A 287 3.46 -12.02 -7.36
C LEU A 287 2.71 -10.82 -7.94
N LEU A 288 3.32 -9.62 -8.00
CA LEU A 288 2.70 -8.44 -8.62
C LEU A 288 2.50 -8.61 -10.13
N VAL A 289 3.49 -9.14 -10.85
CA VAL A 289 3.36 -9.47 -12.27
C VAL A 289 2.25 -10.50 -12.48
N MET A 290 2.18 -11.50 -11.61
CA MET A 290 1.15 -12.52 -11.68
C MET A 290 -0.24 -11.95 -11.45
N THR A 291 -0.39 -11.04 -10.49
CA THR A 291 -1.63 -10.31 -10.27
C THR A 291 -2.06 -9.58 -11.54
N LEU A 292 -1.17 -8.80 -12.16
CA LEU A 292 -1.47 -8.08 -13.40
C LEU A 292 -1.92 -9.04 -14.52
N TYR A 293 -1.23 -10.17 -14.70
CA TYR A 293 -1.62 -11.17 -15.68
C TYR A 293 -3.03 -11.72 -15.42
N TYR A 294 -3.34 -12.10 -14.18
CA TYR A 294 -4.66 -12.62 -13.84
C TYR A 294 -5.77 -11.57 -14.01
N VAL A 295 -5.52 -10.29 -13.68
CA VAL A 295 -6.48 -9.22 -14.00
C VAL A 295 -6.67 -9.12 -15.52
N GLY A 296 -5.59 -9.11 -16.30
CA GLY A 296 -5.66 -9.05 -17.76
C GLY A 296 -6.40 -10.24 -18.39
N ARG A 297 -6.36 -11.42 -17.75
CA ARG A 297 -7.14 -12.61 -18.10
C ARG A 297 -8.58 -12.60 -17.56
N GLY A 298 -8.92 -11.64 -16.70
CA GLY A 298 -10.21 -11.52 -16.07
C GLY A 298 -10.48 -12.59 -15.02
N ALA A 299 -9.43 -13.03 -14.32
CA ALA A 299 -9.42 -13.99 -13.22
C ALA A 299 -9.16 -13.27 -11.88
N ASP A 300 -10.03 -12.32 -11.53
CA ASP A 300 -9.82 -11.35 -10.44
C ASP A 300 -9.58 -12.00 -9.07
N THR A 301 -10.22 -13.13 -8.77
CA THR A 301 -10.02 -13.85 -7.50
C THR A 301 -8.58 -14.36 -7.35
N LEU A 302 -8.00 -14.91 -8.43
CA LEU A 302 -6.60 -15.35 -8.41
C LEU A 302 -5.64 -14.15 -8.35
N ALA A 303 -6.00 -13.06 -9.04
CA ALA A 303 -5.25 -11.82 -8.97
C ALA A 303 -5.18 -11.29 -7.52
N GLY A 304 -6.31 -11.22 -6.83
CA GLY A 304 -6.41 -10.79 -5.44
C GLY A 304 -5.66 -11.69 -4.47
N ALA A 305 -5.64 -13.01 -4.71
CA ALA A 305 -4.86 -13.95 -3.91
C ALA A 305 -3.35 -13.69 -4.03
N CYS A 306 -2.84 -13.56 -5.26
CA CYS A 306 -1.43 -13.22 -5.51
C CYS A 306 -1.06 -11.86 -4.89
N PHE A 307 -1.96 -10.88 -5.01
CA PHE A 307 -1.74 -9.55 -4.49
C PHE A 307 -1.65 -9.55 -2.95
N THR A 308 -2.54 -10.28 -2.29
CA THR A 308 -2.55 -10.42 -0.83
C THR A 308 -1.27 -11.10 -0.32
N LEU A 309 -0.79 -12.13 -1.02
CA LEU A 309 0.50 -12.78 -0.70
C LEU A 309 1.67 -11.79 -0.82
N CYS A 310 1.70 -10.98 -1.88
CA CYS A 310 2.74 -9.95 -2.05
C CYS A 310 2.68 -8.91 -0.92
N GLN A 311 1.50 -8.43 -0.58
CA GLN A 311 1.33 -7.43 0.49
C GLN A 311 1.78 -7.98 1.85
N PHE A 312 1.45 -9.24 2.15
CA PHE A 312 1.95 -9.92 3.35
C PHE A 312 3.47 -10.00 3.36
N GLN A 313 4.10 -10.38 2.25
CA GLN A 313 5.57 -10.41 2.14
C GLN A 313 6.19 -9.02 2.31
N CYS A 314 5.61 -7.98 1.71
CA CYS A 314 6.07 -6.60 1.87
C CYS A 314 6.03 -6.13 3.34
N LEU A 315 4.98 -6.53 4.08
CA LEU A 315 4.84 -6.27 5.51
C LEU A 315 5.89 -7.05 6.32
N ASN A 316 6.07 -8.35 6.06
CA ASN A 316 7.03 -9.19 6.77
C ASN A 316 8.47 -8.71 6.59
N PHE A 317 8.83 -8.32 5.37
CA PHE A 317 10.16 -7.79 5.03
C PHE A 317 10.32 -6.33 5.42
N ARG A 318 9.23 -5.65 5.83
CA ARG A 318 9.18 -4.23 6.16
C ARG A 318 9.80 -3.35 5.07
N VAL A 319 9.51 -3.67 3.80
CA VAL A 319 10.05 -2.90 2.66
C VAL A 319 9.53 -1.46 2.62
N HIS A 320 8.44 -1.17 3.34
CA HIS A 320 7.88 0.17 3.54
C HIS A 320 8.64 1.03 4.58
N LYS A 321 9.74 0.50 5.15
CA LYS A 321 10.60 1.18 6.13
C LYS A 321 12.05 1.26 5.62
N GLN A 322 12.70 2.37 5.92
CA GLN A 322 14.15 2.55 5.89
C GLN A 322 14.80 1.56 6.87
N CYS A 323 16.03 1.15 6.54
CA CYS A 323 16.75 0.13 7.29
C CYS A 323 18.24 0.47 7.46
N ASP A 324 18.56 1.75 7.61
CA ASP A 324 19.94 2.23 7.63
C ASP A 324 20.77 1.60 8.76
N GLY A 325 20.17 1.46 9.96
CA GLY A 325 20.84 0.78 11.07
C GLY A 325 21.19 -0.67 10.75
N GLN A 326 20.28 -1.41 10.12
CA GLN A 326 20.53 -2.81 9.71
C GLN A 326 21.50 -2.91 8.53
N LEU A 327 21.55 -1.91 7.65
CA LEU A 327 22.56 -1.83 6.59
C LEU A 327 23.95 -1.61 7.22
N GLY A 328 24.05 -0.71 8.20
CA GLY A 328 25.29 -0.49 8.95
C GLY A 328 25.79 -1.74 9.68
N GLU A 329 24.89 -2.55 10.26
CA GLU A 329 25.26 -3.86 10.85
C GLU A 329 25.84 -4.87 9.84
N LEU A 330 25.60 -4.65 8.55
CA LEU A 330 26.09 -5.46 7.44
C LEU A 330 27.29 -4.84 6.71
N ASP A 331 27.87 -3.76 7.24
CA ASP A 331 28.89 -2.96 6.54
C ASP A 331 28.41 -2.47 5.15
N LEU A 332 27.10 -2.19 5.01
CA LEU A 332 26.49 -1.64 3.82
C LEU A 332 26.05 -0.18 4.05
N GLU A 333 26.24 0.65 3.02
CA GLU A 333 25.79 2.03 3.02
C GLU A 333 24.33 2.15 2.50
N PRO A 334 23.60 3.22 2.87
CA PRO A 334 22.36 3.59 2.20
C PRO A 334 22.56 3.71 0.68
N GLU A 335 21.50 3.50 -0.10
CA GLU A 335 21.55 3.47 -1.58
C GLU A 335 22.35 2.31 -2.18
N CYS A 336 22.79 1.35 -1.37
CA CYS A 336 23.28 0.07 -1.88
C CYS A 336 22.18 -0.68 -2.65
N GLU A 337 22.58 -1.75 -3.35
CA GLU A 337 21.68 -2.50 -4.22
C GLU A 337 20.49 -3.13 -3.48
N LEU A 338 20.70 -3.58 -2.25
CA LEU A 338 19.64 -4.12 -1.40
C LEU A 338 18.60 -3.03 -1.06
N ASP A 339 19.05 -1.84 -0.70
CA ASP A 339 18.18 -0.70 -0.40
C ASP A 339 17.39 -0.29 -1.65
N ASN A 340 18.05 -0.16 -2.80
CA ASN A 340 17.39 0.16 -4.06
C ASN A 340 16.32 -0.88 -4.43
N ALA A 341 16.61 -2.18 -4.30
CA ALA A 341 15.63 -3.24 -4.56
C ALA A 341 14.42 -3.15 -3.63
N ARG A 342 14.63 -2.85 -2.34
CA ARG A 342 13.54 -2.64 -1.36
C ARG A 342 12.68 -1.42 -1.70
N ARG A 343 13.32 -0.31 -2.09
CA ARG A 343 12.62 0.89 -2.55
C ARG A 343 11.80 0.59 -3.80
N ASP A 344 12.37 -0.09 -4.79
CA ASP A 344 11.71 -0.40 -6.06
C ASP A 344 10.48 -1.27 -5.87
N ILE A 345 10.58 -2.38 -5.10
CA ILE A 345 9.45 -3.27 -4.87
C ILE A 345 8.33 -2.61 -4.07
N TRP A 346 8.68 -1.81 -3.05
CA TRP A 346 7.70 -1.08 -2.26
C TRP A 346 6.88 -0.14 -3.13
N HIS A 347 7.55 0.67 -3.95
CA HIS A 347 6.87 1.63 -4.82
C HIS A 347 6.10 0.96 -5.96
N PHE A 348 6.57 -0.19 -6.46
CA PHE A 348 5.78 -0.95 -7.42
C PHE A 348 4.50 -1.51 -6.77
N CYS A 349 4.60 -2.03 -5.55
CA CYS A 349 3.43 -2.47 -4.77
C CYS A 349 2.48 -1.32 -4.45
N LEU A 350 2.99 -0.13 -4.11
CA LEU A 350 2.20 1.08 -3.87
C LEU A 350 1.45 1.51 -5.13
N ASN A 351 2.15 1.56 -6.28
CA ASN A 351 1.56 1.93 -7.56
C ASN A 351 0.43 0.98 -7.95
N PHE A 352 0.67 -0.32 -7.83
CA PHE A 352 -0.36 -1.32 -8.07
C PHE A 352 -1.51 -1.20 -7.08
N SER A 353 -1.23 -0.94 -5.80
CA SER A 353 -2.25 -0.75 -4.76
C SER A 353 -3.19 0.40 -5.09
N ALA A 354 -2.68 1.56 -5.48
CA ALA A 354 -3.49 2.72 -5.86
C ALA A 354 -4.36 2.42 -7.09
N TRP A 355 -3.80 1.74 -8.09
CA TRP A 355 -4.55 1.29 -9.25
C TRP A 355 -5.65 0.27 -8.88
N TRP A 356 -5.35 -0.73 -8.05
CA TRP A 356 -6.33 -1.72 -7.58
C TRP A 356 -7.48 -1.06 -6.81
N ALA A 357 -7.14 -0.15 -5.89
CA ALA A 357 -8.12 0.57 -5.08
C ALA A 357 -9.11 1.32 -5.97
N THR A 358 -8.59 2.05 -6.95
CA THR A 358 -9.39 2.91 -7.83
C THR A 358 -10.15 2.11 -8.89
N PHE A 359 -9.62 0.98 -9.36
CA PHE A 359 -10.30 0.12 -10.33
C PHE A 359 -11.42 -0.73 -9.71
N TYR A 360 -11.17 -1.34 -8.55
CA TYR A 360 -12.15 -2.22 -7.89
C TYR A 360 -13.00 -1.51 -6.83
N ALA A 361 -12.73 -0.24 -6.53
CA ALA A 361 -13.35 0.54 -5.44
C ALA A 361 -13.26 -0.17 -4.07
N GLN A 362 -12.17 -0.90 -3.84
CA GLN A 362 -11.95 -1.67 -2.61
C GLN A 362 -10.85 -1.03 -1.76
N PRO A 363 -10.97 -1.07 -0.42
CA PRO A 363 -9.87 -0.68 0.44
C PRO A 363 -8.69 -1.61 0.17
N VAL A 364 -7.50 -1.02 0.07
CA VAL A 364 -6.26 -1.77 0.00
C VAL A 364 -5.90 -2.22 1.41
N LEU A 365 -5.31 -3.40 1.54
CA LEU A 365 -4.73 -3.88 2.79
C LEU A 365 -3.70 -2.89 3.37
N PRO A 366 -3.52 -2.89 4.70
CA PRO A 366 -2.74 -1.95 5.47
C PRO A 366 -1.28 -1.61 5.18
N MET A 367 -0.89 -0.62 4.39
CA MET A 367 0.50 -0.14 4.49
C MET A 367 0.62 1.38 4.45
N ILE A 368 -0.23 2.06 3.69
CA ILE A 368 -0.15 3.53 3.49
C ILE A 368 -0.39 4.31 4.80
N ASN A 369 -1.31 3.84 5.65
CA ASN A 369 -1.67 4.53 6.89
C ASN A 369 -0.80 4.16 8.10
N TRP A 370 0.20 3.29 7.95
CA TRP A 370 0.98 2.74 9.07
C TRP A 370 2.45 3.14 9.03
N GLY A 371 2.69 4.44 9.16
CA GLY A 371 4.03 4.99 9.36
C GLY A 371 4.99 4.62 8.23
N VAL A 372 4.56 4.72 6.98
CA VAL A 372 5.48 4.54 5.85
C VAL A 372 6.64 5.51 6.00
N ASP A 373 7.83 4.97 5.92
CA ASP A 373 9.07 5.73 6.01
C ASP A 373 10.06 5.08 5.05
N GLN A 374 9.76 5.14 3.75
CA GLN A 374 10.65 4.62 2.72
C GLN A 374 11.02 5.74 1.76
N ARG A 375 12.28 5.75 1.32
CA ARG A 375 12.80 6.74 0.38
C ARG A 375 12.22 6.53 -1.01
N PRO A 376 12.03 7.59 -1.81
CA PRO A 376 11.57 7.46 -3.19
C PRO A 376 12.44 6.50 -4.02
N PRO A 377 11.90 5.95 -5.13
CA PRO A 377 12.67 5.14 -6.07
C PRO A 377 13.94 5.83 -6.52
N TYR A 378 15.02 5.05 -6.67
CA TYR A 378 16.28 5.58 -7.19
C TYR A 378 16.13 5.95 -8.67
N VAL A 379 16.52 7.18 -9.03
CA VAL A 379 16.40 7.68 -10.41
C VAL A 379 17.69 7.42 -11.20
N HIS A 380 17.58 6.62 -12.25
CA HIS A 380 18.69 6.24 -13.14
C HIS A 380 19.10 7.37 -14.12
N SER A 381 19.47 8.55 -13.59
CA SER A 381 19.75 9.76 -14.38
C SER A 381 20.87 9.60 -15.42
N ASN A 382 21.86 8.75 -15.13
CA ASN A 382 23.05 8.56 -15.98
C ASN A 382 22.94 7.39 -16.96
N HIS A 383 21.78 6.73 -17.05
CA HIS A 383 21.62 5.56 -17.92
C HIS A 383 21.76 5.94 -19.41
N PRO A 384 22.45 5.16 -20.27
CA PRO A 384 22.68 5.54 -21.67
C PRO A 384 21.38 5.63 -22.50
N ASN A 385 20.41 4.74 -22.25
CA ASN A 385 19.11 4.73 -22.93
C ASN A 385 18.18 5.82 -22.36
N GLY A 386 17.75 6.76 -23.20
CA GLY A 386 16.86 7.86 -22.83
C GLY A 386 15.48 7.42 -22.33
N ASN A 387 14.93 6.33 -22.88
CA ASN A 387 13.65 5.80 -22.41
C ASN A 387 13.75 5.26 -20.99
N VAL A 388 14.86 4.59 -20.65
CA VAL A 388 15.10 4.08 -19.29
C VAL A 388 15.23 5.22 -18.29
N ARG A 389 15.92 6.31 -18.66
CA ARG A 389 16.01 7.53 -17.83
C ARG A 389 14.62 8.11 -17.57
N ALA A 390 13.83 8.30 -18.64
CA ALA A 390 12.49 8.88 -18.56
C ALA A 390 11.52 7.99 -17.76
N LEU A 391 11.58 6.68 -17.93
CA LEU A 391 10.77 5.71 -17.17
C LEU A 391 11.15 5.69 -15.69
N SER A 392 12.44 5.72 -15.38
CA SER A 392 12.92 5.75 -13.98
C SER A 392 12.52 7.05 -13.27
N LEU A 393 12.66 8.19 -13.97
CA LEU A 393 12.17 9.48 -13.49
C LEU A 393 10.65 9.45 -13.26
N MET A 394 9.88 8.92 -14.22
CA MET A 394 8.43 8.83 -14.10
C MET A 394 8.01 7.86 -12.99
N ALA A 395 8.75 6.78 -12.74
CA ALA A 395 8.47 5.86 -11.64
C ALA A 395 8.56 6.55 -10.28
N ALA A 396 9.54 7.44 -10.09
CA ALA A 396 9.66 8.26 -8.89
C ALA A 396 8.56 9.33 -8.75
N GLN A 397 8.04 9.86 -9.85
CA GLN A 397 6.89 10.78 -9.81
C GLN A 397 5.57 10.03 -9.58
N HIS A 398 5.44 8.84 -10.17
CA HIS A 398 4.25 8.00 -10.06
C HIS A 398 4.04 7.48 -8.64
N SER A 399 5.12 7.18 -7.90
CA SER A 399 4.99 6.79 -6.49
C SER A 399 4.27 7.87 -5.67
N GLN A 400 4.60 9.13 -5.87
CA GLN A 400 3.90 10.26 -5.24
C GLN A 400 2.45 10.33 -5.70
N LEU A 401 2.20 10.19 -7.01
CA LEU A 401 0.86 10.22 -7.59
C LEU A 401 -0.06 9.12 -7.03
N SER A 402 0.49 7.94 -6.75
CA SER A 402 -0.24 6.79 -6.19
C SER A 402 -0.80 7.07 -4.79
N TYR A 403 -0.12 7.86 -3.97
CA TYR A 403 -0.69 8.33 -2.70
C TYR A 403 -1.93 9.19 -2.92
N TYR A 404 -1.90 10.10 -3.90
CA TYR A 404 -3.06 10.92 -4.25
C TYR A 404 -4.21 10.08 -4.81
N GLY A 405 -3.90 9.06 -5.61
CA GLY A 405 -4.89 8.10 -6.09
C GLY A 405 -5.62 7.39 -4.95
N PHE A 406 -4.88 6.91 -3.95
CA PHE A 406 -5.48 6.29 -2.77
C PHE A 406 -6.32 7.28 -1.93
N GLU A 407 -5.81 8.49 -1.71
CA GLU A 407 -6.53 9.54 -0.99
C GLU A 407 -7.85 9.92 -1.69
N SER A 408 -7.88 9.93 -3.03
CA SER A 408 -9.09 10.24 -3.80
C SER A 408 -10.24 9.26 -3.51
N LEU A 409 -9.94 7.96 -3.43
CA LEU A 409 -10.90 6.94 -3.03
C LEU A 409 -11.27 7.08 -1.54
N SER A 410 -10.27 7.31 -0.69
CA SER A 410 -10.45 7.38 0.77
C SER A 410 -11.38 8.52 1.18
N ILE A 411 -11.18 9.72 0.63
CA ILE A 411 -11.99 10.92 0.92
C ILE A 411 -13.45 10.72 0.51
N ASN A 412 -13.69 10.15 -0.67
CA ASN A 412 -15.04 10.06 -1.23
C ASN A 412 -15.82 8.81 -0.76
N HIS A 413 -15.14 7.68 -0.50
CA HIS A 413 -15.81 6.38 -0.34
C HIS A 413 -15.49 5.63 0.96
N LEU A 414 -14.31 5.80 1.56
CA LEU A 414 -13.90 4.97 2.71
C LEU A 414 -14.08 5.67 4.05
N LEU A 415 -13.95 7.01 4.09
CA LEU A 415 -14.03 7.78 5.32
C LEU A 415 -15.43 8.36 5.55
N LYS A 416 -15.96 8.17 6.76
CA LYS A 416 -17.16 8.87 7.21
C LYS A 416 -16.75 10.27 7.68
N MET A 417 -17.15 11.29 6.94
CA MET A 417 -16.92 12.68 7.30
C MET A 417 -18.07 13.59 6.84
N PRO A 418 -18.31 14.73 7.53
CA PRO A 418 -19.22 15.78 7.10
C PRO A 418 -18.89 16.31 5.70
N ASN A 419 -19.92 16.78 4.96
CA ASN A 419 -19.77 17.21 3.57
C ASN A 419 -18.85 18.43 3.41
N ASP A 420 -18.88 19.38 4.34
CA ASP A 420 -18.01 20.56 4.36
C ASP A 420 -16.53 20.17 4.50
N MET A 421 -16.22 19.25 5.41
CA MET A 421 -14.87 18.69 5.57
C MET A 421 -14.44 17.92 4.33
N ARG A 422 -15.35 17.15 3.72
CA ARG A 422 -15.08 16.40 2.48
C ARG A 422 -14.72 17.34 1.34
N VAL A 423 -15.53 18.36 1.09
CA VAL A 423 -15.30 19.35 0.03
C VAL A 423 -13.95 20.05 0.23
N LYS A 424 -13.60 20.41 1.48
CA LYS A 424 -12.29 20.98 1.79
C LYS A 424 -11.15 20.05 1.38
N ARG A 425 -11.20 18.77 1.78
CA ARG A 425 -10.18 17.78 1.42
C ARG A 425 -10.10 17.50 -0.08
N VAL A 426 -11.24 17.47 -0.76
CA VAL A 426 -11.29 17.32 -2.23
C VAL A 426 -10.56 18.48 -2.92
N ARG A 427 -10.81 19.72 -2.48
CA ARG A 427 -10.11 20.89 -3.04
C ARG A 427 -8.61 20.85 -2.76
N GLU A 428 -8.21 20.52 -1.54
CA GLU A 428 -6.80 20.37 -1.16
C GLU A 428 -6.10 19.30 -2.01
N LEU A 429 -6.70 18.12 -2.15
CA LEU A 429 -6.13 17.04 -2.97
C LEU A 429 -6.09 17.42 -4.46
N GLY A 430 -7.12 18.10 -4.97
CA GLY A 430 -7.14 18.60 -6.35
C GLY A 430 -6.03 19.62 -6.63
N MET A 431 -5.70 20.46 -5.65
CA MET A 431 -4.55 21.37 -5.73
C MET A 431 -3.23 20.59 -5.78
N TYR A 432 -3.03 19.60 -4.92
CA TYR A 432 -1.81 18.77 -4.92
C TYR A 432 -1.62 18.00 -6.22
N LEU A 433 -2.69 17.43 -6.77
CA LEU A 433 -2.67 16.76 -8.08
C LEU A 433 -2.27 17.75 -9.19
N THR A 434 -2.88 18.94 -9.23
CA THR A 434 -2.56 19.97 -10.23
C THR A 434 -1.09 20.42 -10.11
N GLN A 435 -0.62 20.63 -8.88
CA GLN A 435 0.77 21.01 -8.61
C GLN A 435 1.76 19.90 -9.02
N TRP A 436 1.41 18.63 -8.78
CA TRP A 436 2.20 17.50 -9.23
C TRP A 436 2.39 17.54 -10.76
N GLN A 437 1.32 17.76 -11.53
CA GLN A 437 1.40 17.84 -12.99
C GLN A 437 2.29 19.02 -13.46
N GLN A 438 2.16 20.18 -12.80
CA GLN A 438 2.94 21.39 -13.14
C GLN A 438 4.43 21.26 -12.81
N ASN A 439 4.79 20.44 -11.82
CA ASN A 439 6.16 20.24 -11.38
C ASN A 439 6.90 19.14 -12.16
N LEU A 440 6.24 18.49 -13.12
CA LEU A 440 6.87 17.43 -13.91
C LEU A 440 8.00 17.98 -14.78
N PRO A 441 9.15 17.29 -14.86
CA PRO A 441 10.21 17.66 -15.78
C PRO A 441 9.76 17.62 -17.25
N PRO A 442 10.30 18.48 -18.13
CA PRO A 442 9.90 18.55 -19.53
C PRO A 442 9.98 17.21 -20.28
N ASP A 443 10.92 16.34 -19.89
CA ASP A 443 11.15 15.03 -20.49
C ASP A 443 9.97 14.06 -20.33
N VAL A 444 9.10 14.28 -19.34
CA VAL A 444 7.95 13.42 -19.02
C VAL A 444 6.64 14.20 -18.90
N ALA A 445 6.66 15.49 -19.23
CA ALA A 445 5.50 16.38 -19.14
C ALA A 445 4.47 16.11 -20.26
N TRP A 446 3.20 16.32 -19.94
CA TRP A 446 2.09 16.34 -20.88
C TRP A 446 1.34 17.67 -20.77
N PRO A 447 0.99 18.35 -21.90
CA PRO A 447 1.24 17.97 -23.30
C PRO A 447 2.73 17.94 -23.67
N ILE A 448 3.06 17.17 -24.71
CA ILE A 448 4.46 16.94 -25.12
C ILE A 448 5.08 18.25 -25.66
N PRO A 449 6.23 18.70 -25.14
CA PRO A 449 6.90 19.90 -25.65
C PRO A 449 7.27 19.79 -27.13
N PRO A 450 7.22 20.88 -27.91
CA PRO A 450 7.61 20.86 -29.33
C PRO A 450 9.06 20.39 -29.51
N GLY A 451 9.26 19.37 -30.35
CA GLY A 451 10.59 18.80 -30.63
C GLY A 451 11.08 17.75 -29.63
N ALA A 452 10.28 17.41 -28.60
CA ALA A 452 10.58 16.30 -27.70
C ALA A 452 10.49 14.93 -28.43
N PRO A 453 11.24 13.91 -27.97
CA PRO A 453 11.15 12.56 -28.52
C PRO A 453 9.76 11.95 -28.30
N ILE A 454 9.44 10.91 -29.07
CA ILE A 454 8.19 10.17 -28.90
C ILE A 454 8.11 9.62 -27.47
N MET A 455 7.04 9.96 -26.76
CA MET A 455 6.84 9.57 -25.37
C MET A 455 6.61 8.06 -25.27
N HIS A 456 7.27 7.40 -24.30
CA HIS A 456 7.11 5.98 -24.07
C HIS A 456 5.70 5.63 -23.53
N PRO A 457 5.07 4.50 -23.93
CA PRO A 457 3.75 4.09 -23.45
C PRO A 457 3.56 4.15 -21.93
N GLY A 458 4.57 3.69 -21.18
CA GLY A 458 4.56 3.76 -19.71
C GLY A 458 4.29 5.16 -19.16
N ASN A 459 4.95 6.19 -19.71
CA ASN A 459 4.77 7.58 -19.28
C ASN A 459 3.40 8.12 -19.68
N ILE A 460 2.92 7.79 -20.88
CA ILE A 460 1.56 8.15 -21.34
C ILE A 460 0.53 7.60 -20.36
N VAL A 461 0.66 6.33 -19.95
CA VAL A 461 -0.30 5.73 -19.03
C VAL A 461 -0.24 6.36 -17.64
N THR A 462 0.93 6.75 -17.14
CA THR A 462 1.02 7.49 -15.87
C THR A 462 0.35 8.86 -15.95
N GLN A 463 0.46 9.58 -17.08
CA GLN A 463 -0.30 10.82 -17.31
C GLN A 463 -1.81 10.54 -17.35
N GLY A 464 -2.22 9.46 -18.01
CA GLY A 464 -3.60 8.98 -17.99
C GLY A 464 -4.11 8.63 -16.58
N MET A 465 -3.26 8.09 -15.71
CA MET A 465 -3.61 7.82 -14.31
C MET A 465 -3.81 9.10 -13.50
N TYR A 466 -3.06 10.16 -13.78
CA TYR A 466 -3.32 11.48 -13.20
C TYR A 466 -4.73 11.97 -13.56
N CYS A 467 -5.09 11.96 -14.84
CA CYS A 467 -6.44 12.31 -15.31
C CYS A 467 -7.51 11.41 -14.67
N THR A 468 -7.22 10.11 -14.54
CA THR A 468 -8.09 9.14 -13.87
C THR A 468 -8.36 9.55 -12.42
N TYR A 469 -7.33 9.91 -11.65
CA TYR A 469 -7.50 10.32 -10.25
C TYR A 469 -8.25 11.64 -10.10
N ILE A 470 -8.03 12.61 -10.98
CA ILE A 470 -8.84 13.84 -11.03
C ILE A 470 -10.31 13.50 -11.29
N ILE A 471 -10.60 12.68 -12.31
CA ILE A 471 -11.98 12.31 -12.65
C ILE A 471 -12.63 11.59 -11.46
N LEU A 472 -11.97 10.62 -10.84
CA LEU A 472 -12.53 9.90 -9.69
C LEU A 472 -12.72 10.78 -8.45
N LEU A 473 -11.87 11.78 -8.26
CA LEU A 473 -11.98 12.75 -7.17
C LEU A 473 -13.22 13.65 -7.30
N TYR A 474 -13.50 14.14 -8.52
CA TYR A 474 -14.55 15.12 -8.77
C TYR A 474 -15.89 14.53 -9.27
N ARG A 475 -15.88 13.33 -9.85
CA ARG A 475 -17.08 12.67 -10.40
C ARG A 475 -18.27 12.59 -9.44
N PRO A 476 -18.11 12.30 -8.13
CA PRO A 476 -19.25 12.21 -7.23
C PRO A 476 -20.09 13.49 -7.14
N TYR A 477 -19.51 14.65 -7.49
CA TYR A 477 -20.15 15.97 -7.39
C TYR A 477 -20.85 16.41 -8.69
N LEU A 478 -20.85 15.56 -9.74
CA LEU A 478 -21.52 15.87 -11.01
C LEU A 478 -23.04 15.67 -10.95
N ILE A 479 -23.52 14.77 -10.08
CA ILE A 479 -24.93 14.38 -9.94
C ILE A 479 -25.36 14.58 -8.47
N GLU A 480 -26.66 14.75 -8.22
CA GLU A 480 -27.25 15.08 -6.90
C GLU A 480 -26.81 14.17 -5.73
N ILE A 481 -26.34 12.96 -6.01
CA ILE A 481 -25.90 11.98 -4.99
C ILE A 481 -24.71 12.50 -4.15
N GLY A 482 -23.89 13.43 -4.67
CA GLY A 482 -22.80 14.07 -3.95
C GLY A 482 -23.16 15.36 -3.20
N GLY A 483 -24.44 15.66 -3.01
CA GLY A 483 -24.93 16.97 -2.54
C GLY A 483 -25.26 17.95 -3.68
N GLY A 484 -25.06 17.52 -4.92
CA GLY A 484 -25.37 18.28 -6.14
C GLY A 484 -24.23 19.16 -6.65
N PRO A 485 -24.36 19.66 -7.90
CA PRO A 485 -23.31 20.40 -8.62
C PRO A 485 -22.89 21.71 -7.94
N ASN A 486 -23.68 22.20 -6.98
CA ASN A 486 -23.40 23.44 -6.25
C ASN A 486 -22.30 23.32 -5.19
N LEU A 487 -21.95 22.10 -4.73
CA LEU A 487 -20.90 21.94 -3.71
C LEU A 487 -19.50 22.22 -4.27
N ILE A 488 -19.25 21.74 -5.49
CA ILE A 488 -17.97 21.90 -6.19
C ILE A 488 -18.27 22.30 -7.65
N PRO A 489 -18.48 23.60 -7.93
CA PRO A 489 -18.85 24.08 -9.26
C PRO A 489 -17.84 23.72 -10.36
N GLU A 490 -16.55 23.62 -10.00
CA GLU A 490 -15.46 23.29 -10.92
C GLU A 490 -15.38 21.80 -11.30
N ALA A 491 -16.14 20.92 -10.64
CA ALA A 491 -16.02 19.47 -10.80
C ALA A 491 -16.26 18.99 -12.23
N LEU A 492 -17.28 19.54 -12.90
CA LEU A 492 -17.60 19.17 -14.28
C LEU A 492 -16.47 19.57 -15.23
N GLN A 493 -16.02 20.82 -15.16
CA GLN A 493 -14.95 21.33 -16.02
C GLN A 493 -13.69 20.48 -15.88
N ARG A 494 -13.26 20.17 -14.66
CA ARG A 494 -12.07 19.33 -14.40
C ARG A 494 -12.19 17.93 -14.99
N CYS A 495 -13.36 17.29 -14.86
CA CYS A 495 -13.60 15.97 -15.46
C CYS A 495 -13.55 16.01 -17.00
N LEU A 496 -14.08 17.07 -17.61
CA LEU A 496 -14.07 17.24 -19.07
C LEU A 496 -12.67 17.49 -19.62
N GLU A 497 -11.89 18.38 -19.00
CA GLU A 497 -10.50 18.66 -19.36
C GLU A 497 -9.65 17.38 -19.32
N CYS A 498 -9.73 16.62 -18.22
CA CYS A 498 -9.01 15.35 -18.10
C CYS A 498 -9.49 14.28 -19.09
N THR A 499 -10.77 14.30 -19.48
CA THR A 499 -11.29 13.37 -20.49
C THR A 499 -10.76 13.72 -21.88
N GLN A 500 -10.66 15.00 -22.22
CA GLN A 500 -10.01 15.46 -23.45
C GLN A 500 -8.55 14.98 -23.50
N ASP A 501 -7.79 15.19 -22.43
CA ASP A 501 -6.40 14.73 -22.34
C ASP A 501 -6.28 13.21 -22.54
N ILE A 502 -7.20 12.42 -21.97
CA ILE A 502 -7.25 10.96 -22.16
C ILE A 502 -7.49 10.60 -23.63
N VAL A 503 -8.41 11.29 -24.32
CA VAL A 503 -8.70 11.06 -25.74
C VAL A 503 -7.47 11.43 -26.60
N ASP A 504 -6.82 12.56 -26.32
CA ASP A 504 -5.62 12.99 -27.03
C ASP A 504 -4.45 12.00 -26.82
N MET A 505 -4.26 11.52 -25.59
CA MET A 505 -3.30 10.46 -25.28
C MET A 505 -3.64 9.14 -25.96
N ALA A 506 -4.93 8.82 -26.14
CA ALA A 506 -5.36 7.61 -26.84
C ALA A 506 -5.07 7.67 -28.34
N HIS A 507 -5.33 8.81 -28.99
CA HIS A 507 -4.89 9.03 -30.37
C HIS A 507 -3.37 8.93 -30.48
N TYR A 508 -2.63 9.61 -29.60
CA TYR A 508 -1.17 9.57 -29.58
C TYR A 508 -0.62 8.14 -29.41
N MET A 509 -1.19 7.34 -28.50
CA MET A 509 -0.82 5.94 -28.29
C MET A 509 -1.02 5.10 -29.55
N VAL A 510 -2.15 5.26 -30.23
CA VAL A 510 -2.47 4.51 -31.45
C VAL A 510 -1.57 4.94 -32.61
N ASP A 511 -1.39 6.24 -32.82
CA ASP A 511 -0.67 6.79 -33.97
C ASP A 511 0.83 6.50 -33.93
N HIS A 512 1.44 6.53 -32.74
CA HIS A 512 2.90 6.37 -32.60
C HIS A 512 3.34 4.96 -32.21
N HIS A 513 2.52 4.22 -31.46
CA HIS A 513 2.90 2.92 -30.92
C HIS A 513 2.00 1.79 -31.42
N GLY A 514 0.69 2.03 -31.45
CA GLY A 514 -0.35 1.01 -31.56
C GLY A 514 -0.79 0.54 -30.18
N VAL A 515 -2.10 0.37 -29.99
CA VAL A 515 -2.71 0.12 -28.66
C VAL A 515 -2.23 -1.19 -28.02
N MET A 516 -1.87 -2.19 -28.81
CA MET A 516 -1.36 -3.48 -28.31
C MET A 516 -0.01 -3.36 -27.60
N LYS A 517 0.67 -2.21 -27.68
CA LYS A 517 1.93 -1.96 -26.98
C LYS A 517 1.74 -1.32 -25.59
N ALA A 518 0.52 -0.93 -25.24
CA ALA A 518 0.23 -0.28 -23.98
C ALA A 518 0.27 -1.31 -22.81
N PRO A 519 0.64 -0.88 -21.59
CA PRO A 519 0.49 -1.68 -20.39
C PRO A 519 -0.99 -1.91 -20.07
N LEU A 520 -1.28 -2.98 -19.30
CA LEU A 520 -2.66 -3.35 -18.94
C LEU A 520 -3.45 -2.19 -18.30
N SER A 521 -2.80 -1.36 -17.47
CA SER A 521 -3.41 -0.21 -16.80
C SER A 521 -4.05 0.80 -17.76
N TRP A 522 -3.64 0.81 -19.03
CA TRP A 522 -4.27 1.65 -20.06
C TRP A 522 -5.78 1.39 -20.20
N GLN A 523 -6.23 0.15 -20.01
CA GLN A 523 -7.65 -0.18 -20.07
C GLN A 523 -8.47 0.61 -19.03
N HIS A 524 -7.89 0.85 -17.85
CA HIS A 524 -8.56 1.54 -16.75
C HIS A 524 -8.68 3.02 -17.07
N VAL A 525 -7.60 3.64 -17.58
CA VAL A 525 -7.60 5.04 -18.01
C VAL A 525 -8.69 5.27 -19.07
N LEU A 526 -8.72 4.42 -20.10
CA LEU A 526 -9.72 4.50 -21.17
C LEU A 526 -11.14 4.32 -20.64
N TYR A 527 -11.36 3.41 -19.70
CA TYR A 527 -12.66 3.19 -19.07
C TYR A 527 -13.15 4.42 -18.30
N VAL A 528 -12.28 5.01 -17.47
CA VAL A 528 -12.65 6.18 -16.65
C VAL A 528 -12.95 7.39 -17.53
N GLY A 529 -12.14 7.66 -18.56
CA GLY A 529 -12.43 8.74 -19.52
C GLY A 529 -13.73 8.48 -20.29
N SER A 530 -13.92 7.27 -20.80
CA SER A 530 -15.11 6.90 -21.59
C SER A 530 -16.42 7.02 -20.80
N THR A 531 -16.40 6.76 -19.50
CA THR A 531 -17.60 6.94 -18.66
C THR A 531 -18.00 8.41 -18.53
N ILE A 532 -17.07 9.37 -18.62
CA ILE A 532 -17.41 10.80 -18.73
C ILE A 532 -17.96 11.14 -20.12
N LEU A 533 -17.39 10.57 -21.20
CA LEU A 533 -17.94 10.72 -22.56
C LEU A 533 -19.40 10.24 -22.61
N ILE A 534 -19.71 9.09 -22.01
CA ILE A 534 -21.09 8.56 -21.94
C ILE A 534 -22.01 9.54 -21.20
N LEU A 535 -21.56 10.15 -20.10
CA LEU A 535 -22.35 11.19 -19.40
C LEU A 535 -22.59 12.42 -20.30
N GLN A 536 -21.60 12.86 -21.08
CA GLN A 536 -21.79 13.94 -22.05
C GLN A 536 -22.82 13.58 -23.12
N VAL A 537 -22.79 12.34 -23.61
CA VAL A 537 -23.77 11.81 -24.58
C VAL A 537 -25.18 11.76 -23.98
N ALA A 538 -25.30 11.29 -22.74
CA ALA A 538 -26.57 11.14 -22.02
C ALA A 538 -27.25 12.48 -21.67
N GLY A 539 -26.55 13.61 -21.81
CA GLY A 539 -27.15 14.94 -21.65
C GLY A 539 -26.78 15.65 -20.35
N LEU A 540 -25.50 15.67 -19.96
CA LEU A 540 -25.00 16.59 -18.94
C LEU A 540 -25.48 18.04 -19.22
N PRO A 541 -25.82 18.83 -18.18
CA PRO A 541 -26.30 20.19 -18.36
C PRO A 541 -25.24 21.07 -19.04
N ASN A 542 -25.69 21.98 -19.91
CA ASN A 542 -24.84 22.93 -20.65
C ASN A 542 -23.87 22.33 -21.68
N ILE A 543 -24.10 21.10 -22.15
CA ILE A 543 -23.32 20.50 -23.25
C ILE A 543 -23.92 20.89 -24.61
N THR A 544 -23.08 21.43 -25.49
CA THR A 544 -23.44 21.78 -26.88
C THR A 544 -23.61 20.53 -27.75
N GLU A 545 -24.32 20.65 -28.87
CA GLU A 545 -24.47 19.53 -29.82
C GLU A 545 -23.13 19.09 -30.42
N GLU A 546 -22.22 20.03 -30.68
CA GLU A 546 -20.86 19.75 -31.17
C GLU A 546 -20.06 18.92 -30.17
N GLN A 547 -20.09 19.29 -28.88
CA GLN A 547 -19.44 18.51 -27.82
C GLN A 547 -20.03 17.10 -27.67
N ARG A 548 -21.35 16.95 -27.89
CA ARG A 548 -22.01 15.64 -27.89
C ARG A 548 -21.53 14.77 -29.06
N LEU A 549 -21.41 15.34 -30.26
CA LEU A 549 -20.90 14.64 -31.44
C LEU A 549 -19.44 14.22 -31.24
N TRP A 550 -18.60 15.13 -30.76
CA TRP A 550 -17.21 14.80 -30.41
C TRP A 550 -17.11 13.66 -29.39
N ALA A 551 -17.97 13.66 -28.36
CA ALA A 551 -17.99 12.60 -27.36
C ALA A 551 -18.41 11.25 -27.94
N LEU A 552 -19.37 11.21 -28.86
CA LEU A 552 -19.78 10.00 -29.58
C LEU A 552 -18.65 9.44 -30.44
N ASP A 553 -17.97 10.29 -31.21
CA ASP A 553 -16.88 9.87 -32.08
C ASP A 553 -15.66 9.38 -31.28
N SER A 554 -15.31 10.10 -30.22
CA SER A 554 -14.24 9.71 -29.29
C SER A 554 -14.55 8.38 -28.59
N LEU A 555 -15.79 8.17 -28.18
CA LEU A 555 -16.22 6.92 -27.55
C LEU A 555 -16.13 5.73 -28.53
N ARG A 556 -16.53 5.90 -29.79
CA ARG A 556 -16.38 4.87 -30.83
C ARG A 556 -14.91 4.51 -31.04
N PHE A 557 -14.05 5.51 -31.17
CA PHE A 557 -12.62 5.32 -31.30
C PHE A 557 -12.03 4.51 -30.12
N ILE A 558 -12.35 4.89 -28.88
CA ILE A 558 -11.85 4.17 -27.70
C ILE A 558 -12.39 2.74 -27.65
N GLN A 559 -13.66 2.51 -27.99
CA GLN A 559 -14.25 1.17 -28.04
C GLN A 559 -13.55 0.27 -29.08
N GLU A 560 -13.12 0.83 -30.21
CA GLU A 560 -12.33 0.13 -31.23
C GLU A 560 -10.91 -0.17 -30.74
N ALA A 561 -10.26 0.81 -30.12
CA ALA A 561 -8.94 0.62 -29.51
C ALA A 561 -8.96 -0.47 -28.42
N LEU A 562 -9.98 -0.50 -27.56
CA LEU A 562 -10.16 -1.56 -26.55
C LEU A 562 -10.43 -2.93 -27.18
N LYS A 563 -11.15 -2.97 -28.31
CA LYS A 563 -11.39 -4.21 -29.07
C LYS A 563 -10.09 -4.75 -29.67
N GLU A 564 -9.25 -3.88 -30.20
CA GLU A 564 -7.92 -4.28 -30.69
C GLU A 564 -7.03 -4.74 -29.52
N PHE A 565 -7.02 -4.00 -28.41
CA PHE A 565 -6.23 -4.34 -27.23
C PHE A 565 -6.65 -5.68 -26.59
N ALA A 566 -7.90 -6.10 -26.81
CA ALA A 566 -8.42 -7.40 -26.38
C ALA A 566 -7.63 -8.60 -26.93
N TYR A 567 -6.86 -8.41 -28.01
CA TYR A 567 -5.92 -9.41 -28.50
C TYR A 567 -4.85 -9.77 -27.46
N VAL A 568 -4.40 -8.80 -26.67
CA VAL A 568 -3.40 -9.01 -25.60
C VAL A 568 -4.12 -9.40 -24.31
N TRP A 569 -5.12 -8.61 -23.90
CA TRP A 569 -5.79 -8.76 -22.61
C TRP A 569 -7.30 -8.86 -22.75
N VAL A 570 -7.86 -10.00 -22.33
CA VAL A 570 -9.30 -10.26 -22.33
C VAL A 570 -10.08 -9.19 -21.55
N ALA A 571 -9.50 -8.67 -20.46
CA ALA A 571 -10.10 -7.61 -19.66
C ALA A 571 -10.43 -6.36 -20.48
N ALA A 572 -9.57 -5.95 -21.43
CA ALA A 572 -9.83 -4.78 -22.26
C ALA A 572 -11.07 -4.98 -23.16
N GLY A 573 -11.26 -6.20 -23.67
CA GLY A 573 -12.47 -6.56 -24.42
C GLY A 573 -13.74 -6.54 -23.58
N ARG A 574 -13.66 -6.98 -22.30
CA ARG A 574 -14.77 -6.89 -21.35
C ARG A 574 -15.12 -5.43 -21.06
N THR A 575 -14.11 -4.59 -20.79
CA THR A 575 -14.27 -3.16 -20.58
C THR A 575 -14.96 -2.49 -21.78
N GLY A 576 -14.49 -2.76 -23.00
CA GLY A 576 -15.12 -2.22 -24.22
C GLY A 576 -16.58 -2.65 -24.39
N SER A 577 -16.92 -3.88 -24.01
CA SER A 577 -18.31 -4.37 -24.04
C SER A 577 -19.18 -3.69 -22.98
N SER A 578 -18.67 -3.50 -21.75
CA SER A 578 -19.37 -2.75 -20.71
C SER A 578 -19.66 -1.31 -21.11
N LEU A 579 -18.71 -0.64 -21.77
CA LEU A 579 -18.94 0.72 -22.28
C LEU A 579 -20.02 0.79 -23.36
N ARG A 580 -20.10 -0.22 -24.25
CA ARG A 580 -21.17 -0.31 -25.24
C ARG A 580 -22.54 -0.48 -24.57
N THR A 581 -22.65 -1.41 -23.62
CA THR A 581 -23.90 -1.61 -22.86
C THR A 581 -24.34 -0.33 -22.16
N LEU A 582 -23.41 0.36 -21.48
CA LEU A 582 -23.72 1.63 -20.82
C LEU A 582 -24.16 2.72 -21.80
N GLN A 583 -23.54 2.79 -22.99
CA GLN A 583 -23.94 3.73 -24.03
C GLN A 583 -25.35 3.42 -24.55
N ASP A 584 -25.66 2.14 -24.80
CA ASP A 584 -26.97 1.69 -25.27
C ASP A 584 -28.06 2.02 -24.24
N ASP A 585 -27.81 1.78 -22.96
CA ASP A 585 -28.74 2.07 -21.86
C ASP A 585 -28.99 3.58 -21.69
N CYS A 586 -28.00 4.42 -22.00
CA CYS A 586 -28.10 5.88 -21.86
C CYS A 586 -28.64 6.58 -23.12
N THR A 587 -28.70 5.89 -24.25
CA THR A 587 -29.22 6.47 -25.49
C THR A 587 -30.73 6.28 -25.51
N PRO A 588 -31.56 7.34 -25.48
CA PRO A 588 -33.01 7.19 -25.42
C PRO A 588 -33.51 6.38 -26.62
N SER A 589 -34.22 5.28 -26.37
CA SER A 589 -34.90 4.52 -27.43
C SER A 589 -35.86 5.44 -28.19
N LYS A 590 -35.96 5.28 -29.51
CA LYS A 590 -36.97 5.98 -30.34
C LYS A 590 -38.38 5.84 -29.76
N ASP A 591 -38.67 4.73 -29.06
CA ASP A 591 -39.99 4.50 -28.44
C ASP A 591 -40.20 5.35 -27.17
N MET A 592 -39.14 5.63 -26.39
CA MET A 592 -39.23 6.50 -25.20
C MET A 592 -39.39 7.98 -25.57
N VAL A 593 -38.85 8.40 -26.72
CA VAL A 593 -39.07 9.76 -27.25
C VAL A 593 -40.51 9.92 -27.72
N VAL A 594 -41.11 8.87 -28.33
CA VAL A 594 -42.51 8.89 -28.75
C VAL A 594 -43.47 8.84 -27.56
N GLU A 595 -43.17 8.07 -26.52
CA GLU A 595 -43.95 8.06 -25.27
C GLU A 595 -43.83 9.36 -24.50
N ALA A 596 -42.63 9.96 -24.37
CA ALA A 596 -42.45 11.24 -23.68
C ALA A 596 -43.11 12.42 -24.44
N VAL A 597 -43.07 12.42 -25.78
CA VAL A 597 -43.79 13.40 -26.61
C VAL A 597 -45.30 13.11 -26.58
N GLY A 598 -45.72 11.85 -26.48
CA GLY A 598 -47.11 11.42 -26.33
C GLY A 598 -47.72 11.84 -24.99
N ASP A 599 -46.98 11.71 -23.90
CA ASP A 599 -47.40 12.13 -22.55
C ASP A 599 -47.37 13.65 -22.39
N ALA A 600 -46.39 14.35 -22.99
CA ALA A 600 -46.39 15.81 -23.03
C ALA A 600 -47.58 16.38 -23.83
N ASN A 601 -47.94 15.74 -24.96
CA ASN A 601 -49.14 16.10 -25.72
C ASN A 601 -50.43 15.74 -25.01
N ARG A 602 -50.49 14.63 -24.24
CA ARG A 602 -51.63 14.28 -23.38
C ARG A 602 -51.80 15.28 -22.24
N MET A 603 -50.74 15.66 -21.53
CA MET A 603 -50.79 16.69 -20.49
C MET A 603 -51.23 18.05 -21.03
N MET A 604 -50.80 18.45 -22.24
CA MET A 604 -51.28 19.68 -22.87
C MET A 604 -52.73 19.59 -23.37
N SER A 605 -53.20 18.40 -23.78
CA SER A 605 -54.60 18.14 -24.11
C SER A 605 -55.50 18.22 -22.88
N ASP A 606 -55.08 17.62 -21.76
CA ASP A 606 -55.85 17.59 -20.52
C ASP A 606 -55.93 18.98 -19.88
N LEU A 607 -54.87 19.79 -19.95
CA LEU A 607 -54.91 21.21 -19.56
C LEU A 607 -55.86 22.05 -20.44
N ALA A 608 -55.99 21.73 -21.72
CA ALA A 608 -56.87 22.44 -22.64
C ALA A 608 -58.36 22.08 -22.43
N VAL A 609 -58.65 20.86 -21.96
CA VAL A 609 -60.01 20.41 -21.62
C VAL A 609 -60.47 21.02 -20.29
N ASP A 610 -59.59 21.16 -19.29
CA ASP A 610 -59.93 21.81 -18.01
C ASP A 610 -60.17 23.33 -18.14
N LEU A 611 -59.51 24.00 -19.09
CA LEU A 611 -59.76 25.42 -19.39
C LEU A 611 -61.06 25.67 -20.16
N ALA A 612 -61.61 24.66 -20.84
CA ALA A 612 -62.86 24.75 -21.58
C ALA A 612 -64.11 24.34 -20.77
N GLY A 613 -63.94 23.65 -19.64
CA GLY A 613 -65.05 23.18 -18.78
C GLY A 613 -65.53 24.17 -17.71
N GLY A 614 -64.85 25.30 -17.53
CA GLY A 614 -65.03 26.20 -16.40
C GLY A 614 -65.91 27.44 -16.61
N VAL A 615 -66.99 27.38 -17.41
CA VAL A 615 -67.99 28.48 -17.44
C VAL A 615 -69.40 27.95 -17.74
N VAL A 616 -70.10 27.35 -16.76
CA VAL A 616 -71.59 27.37 -16.67
C VAL A 616 -72.06 27.18 -15.21
N GLY A 617 -72.74 28.20 -14.66
CA GLY A 617 -73.77 28.17 -13.59
C GLY A 617 -73.32 27.82 -12.16
N ASP A 618 -73.82 28.38 -11.06
CA ASP A 618 -74.89 29.36 -10.78
C ASP A 618 -74.67 29.86 -9.33
N ALA A 619 -74.80 31.17 -9.11
CA ALA A 619 -75.43 31.83 -7.94
C ALA A 619 -75.35 33.36 -8.08
#